data_AF-A0A4P5ZC58-F1
#
_entry.id   AF-A0A4P5ZC58-F1
#
_cell.length_a   1.000
_cell.length_b   1.000
_cell.length_c   1.000
_cell.angle_alpha   90.00
_cell.angle_beta   90.00
_cell.angle_gamma   90.00
#
_symmetry.space_group_name_H-M   'P 1'
#
loop_
_entity.id
_entity.type
_entity.pdbx_description
1 polymer ?
#
loop_
_entity_poly.entity_id
_entity_poly.type
_entity_poly.pdbx_seq_one_letter_code
_entity_poly.pdbx_strand_id
1 'polypeptide(L)'
;MKTHNLPDYPTIALSDLSQLKLDEASGRRFERRFLPGTLGGIVVVFGGFFGGWALHRFGEFSDGSSGLLVIVGFSLALWTHHRMMRARPVSLQTGQEMSPFVVGGLPDPDCYEIAYIDAASGTYFRRRYIE
;
A
#
# COMPACT_ATOMS: atom_id res chain seq x y z
N MET A 1 28.10 -6.06 5.54
CA MET A 1 26.89 -5.55 6.22
C MET A 1 25.82 -5.38 5.16
N LYS A 2 24.70 -6.11 5.23
CA LYS A 2 23.53 -5.81 4.40
C LYS A 2 23.03 -4.44 4.87
N THR A 3 23.06 -3.45 4.00
CA THR A 3 22.35 -2.19 4.21
C THR A 3 20.86 -2.53 4.11
N HIS A 4 20.21 -2.76 5.25
CA HIS A 4 18.75 -2.83 5.30
C HIS A 4 18.21 -1.53 4.72
N ASN A 5 17.32 -1.62 3.73
CA ASN A 5 16.70 -0.46 3.09
C ASN A 5 15.54 0.02 3.98
N LEU A 6 15.85 0.31 5.24
CA LEU A 6 14.88 0.86 6.17
C LEU A 6 14.50 2.26 5.69
N PRO A 7 13.20 2.61 5.70
CA PRO A 7 12.78 3.97 5.43
C PRO A 7 13.37 4.91 6.49
N ASP A 8 13.74 6.13 6.07
CA ASP A 8 14.32 7.17 6.91
C ASP A 8 13.26 7.78 7.85
N TYR A 9 12.81 6.98 8.81
CA TYR A 9 11.83 7.32 9.83
C TYR A 9 12.47 7.20 11.22
N PRO A 10 12.03 8.03 12.19
CA PRO A 10 12.49 7.92 13.56
C PRO A 10 12.17 6.54 14.14
N THR A 11 13.07 6.02 14.97
CA THR A 11 12.86 4.74 15.66
C THR A 11 12.07 4.96 16.95
N ILE A 12 11.13 4.07 17.25
CA ILE A 12 10.42 4.01 18.53
C ILE A 12 10.65 2.66 19.20
N ALA A 13 10.85 2.65 20.52
CA ALA A 13 10.99 1.42 21.27
C ALA A 13 9.61 0.76 21.46
N LEU A 14 9.60 -0.58 21.48
CA LEU A 14 8.38 -1.35 21.73
C LEU A 14 7.73 -1.01 23.09
N SER A 15 8.54 -0.63 24.08
CA SER A 15 8.09 -0.17 25.40
C SER A 15 7.23 1.08 25.33
N ASP A 16 7.56 2.02 24.45
CA ASP A 16 6.89 3.31 24.36
C ASP A 16 5.52 3.15 23.68
N LEU A 17 5.43 2.22 22.72
CA LEU A 17 4.16 1.83 22.10
C LEU A 17 3.19 1.17 23.09
N SER A 18 3.67 0.55 24.16
CA SER A 18 2.81 -0.07 25.17
C SER A 18 1.98 0.94 25.97
N GLN A 19 2.39 2.22 25.96
CA GLN A 19 1.68 3.32 26.63
C GLN A 19 0.52 3.88 25.79
N LEU A 20 0.47 3.55 24.50
CA LEU A 20 -0.55 4.01 23.57
C LEU A 20 -1.66 2.97 23.39
N LYS A 21 -2.83 3.42 22.97
CA LYS A 21 -3.96 2.53 22.68
C LYS A 21 -3.95 2.05 21.23
N LEU A 22 -4.14 0.76 21.01
CA LEU A 22 -4.20 0.20 19.66
C LEU A 22 -5.48 0.66 18.93
N ASP A 23 -5.34 1.25 17.75
CA ASP A 23 -6.43 1.64 16.84
C ASP A 23 -6.45 0.76 15.58
N GLU A 24 -7.00 -0.44 15.75
CA GLU A 24 -7.20 -1.36 14.64
C GLU A 24 -8.16 -0.84 13.57
N ALA A 25 -9.07 0.07 13.92
CA ALA A 25 -10.06 0.57 12.98
C ALA A 25 -9.41 1.49 11.94
N SER A 26 -8.50 2.36 12.37
CA SER A 26 -7.66 3.18 11.49
C SER A 26 -6.78 2.30 10.58
N GLY A 27 -6.18 1.23 11.14
CA GLY A 27 -5.40 0.25 10.36
C GLY A 27 -6.24 -0.43 9.27
N ARG A 28 -7.41 -0.98 9.62
CA ARG A 28 -8.32 -1.63 8.66
C ARG A 28 -8.80 -0.66 7.58
N ARG A 29 -9.09 0.60 7.92
CA ARG A 29 -9.48 1.62 6.92
C ARG A 29 -8.33 1.91 5.96
N PHE A 30 -7.11 2.02 6.48
CA PHE A 30 -5.93 2.22 5.66
C PHE A 30 -5.71 1.05 4.68
N GLU A 31 -5.85 -0.19 5.13
CA GLU A 31 -5.76 -1.38 4.28
C GLU A 31 -6.84 -1.43 3.20
N ARG A 32 -8.09 -1.09 3.56
CA ARG A 32 -9.21 -1.04 2.61
C ARG A 32 -9.01 -0.01 1.49
N ARG A 33 -8.17 1.00 1.69
CA ARG A 33 -7.83 1.97 0.64
C ARG A 33 -7.09 1.33 -0.55
N PHE A 34 -6.37 0.24 -0.32
CA PHE A 34 -5.63 -0.45 -1.38
C PHE A 34 -6.54 -1.35 -2.24
N LEU A 35 -7.65 -1.84 -1.67
CA LEU A 35 -8.58 -2.77 -2.32
C LEU A 35 -9.09 -2.31 -3.71
N PRO A 36 -9.54 -1.05 -3.89
CA PRO A 36 -10.00 -0.56 -5.18
C PRO A 36 -8.89 -0.53 -6.23
N GLY A 37 -7.64 -0.25 -5.82
CA GLY A 37 -6.48 -0.28 -6.70
C GLY A 37 -6.18 -1.70 -7.19
N THR A 38 -6.23 -2.69 -6.29
CA THR A 38 -6.06 -4.10 -6.64
C THR A 38 -7.17 -4.60 -7.55
N LEU A 39 -8.43 -4.27 -7.24
CA LEU A 39 -9.58 -4.63 -8.07
C LEU A 39 -9.53 -3.94 -9.45
N GLY A 40 -9.14 -2.67 -9.50
CA GLY A 40 -8.94 -1.95 -10.76
C GLY A 40 -7.84 -2.58 -11.62
N GLY A 41 -6.71 -2.96 -11.02
CA GLY A 41 -5.64 -3.67 -11.72
C GLY A 41 -6.11 -5.02 -12.29
N ILE A 42 -6.86 -5.80 -11.51
CA ILE A 42 -7.49 -7.05 -11.96
C ILE A 42 -8.40 -6.79 -13.17
N VAL A 43 -9.28 -5.78 -13.08
CA VAL A 43 -10.21 -5.43 -14.18
C VAL A 43 -9.46 -5.02 -15.44
N VAL A 44 -8.36 -4.27 -15.34
CA VAL A 44 -7.55 -3.88 -16.51
C VAL A 44 -6.90 -5.10 -17.17
N VAL A 45 -6.32 -6.01 -16.38
CA VAL A 45 -5.67 -7.22 -16.89
C VAL A 45 -6.68 -8.15 -17.57
N PHE A 46 -7.78 -8.48 -16.87
CA PHE A 46 -8.79 -9.38 -17.42
C PHE A 46 -9.61 -8.70 -18.53
N GLY A 47 -9.96 -7.43 -18.38
CA GLY A 47 -10.69 -6.66 -19.39
C GLY A 47 -9.90 -6.50 -20.69
N GLY A 48 -8.59 -6.26 -20.59
CA GLY A 48 -7.70 -6.24 -21.75
C GLY A 48 -7.58 -7.61 -22.43
N PHE A 49 -7.48 -8.69 -21.63
CA PHE A 49 -7.39 -10.06 -22.15
C PHE A 49 -8.67 -10.49 -22.86
N PHE A 50 -9.85 -10.32 -22.22
CA PHE A 50 -11.13 -10.69 -22.81
C PHE A 50 -11.55 -9.76 -23.95
N GLY A 51 -11.27 -8.45 -23.83
CA GLY A 51 -11.52 -7.48 -24.88
C GLY A 51 -10.66 -7.74 -26.12
N GLY A 52 -9.37 -8.02 -25.95
CA GLY A 52 -8.47 -8.40 -27.04
C GLY A 52 -8.88 -9.72 -27.70
N TRP A 53 -9.25 -10.73 -26.92
CA TRP A 53 -9.75 -12.00 -27.45
C TRP A 53 -11.04 -11.84 -28.25
N ALA A 54 -11.99 -11.03 -27.76
CA ALA A 54 -13.23 -10.73 -28.49
C ALA A 54 -12.95 -9.98 -29.80
N LEU A 55 -12.13 -8.92 -29.76
CA LEU A 55 -11.80 -8.13 -30.94
C LEU A 55 -11.03 -8.92 -32.00
N HIS A 56 -10.11 -9.81 -31.58
CA HIS A 56 -9.42 -10.73 -32.49
C HIS A 56 -10.40 -11.72 -33.14
N ARG A 57 -11.43 -12.17 -32.42
CA ARG A 57 -12.44 -13.09 -32.96
C ARG A 57 -13.40 -12.42 -33.95
N PHE A 58 -13.65 -11.13 -33.77
CA PHE A 58 -14.51 -10.33 -34.66
C PHE A 58 -13.75 -9.58 -35.77
N GLY A 59 -12.41 -9.70 -35.82
CA GLY A 59 -11.60 -9.40 -37.00
C GLY A 59 -11.27 -7.92 -37.28
N GLU A 60 -11.60 -6.99 -36.38
CA GLU A 60 -11.54 -5.55 -36.68
C GLU A 60 -10.32 -4.77 -36.14
N PHE A 61 -9.39 -5.41 -35.42
CA PHE A 61 -8.25 -4.67 -34.83
C PHE A 61 -6.89 -5.25 -35.21
N SER A 62 -5.97 -4.35 -35.60
CA SER A 62 -4.55 -4.65 -35.80
C SER A 62 -3.87 -4.91 -34.44
N ASP A 63 -2.95 -5.87 -34.40
CA ASP A 63 -2.30 -6.34 -33.16
C ASP A 63 -1.66 -5.20 -32.32
N GLY A 64 -1.25 -4.10 -32.96
CA GLY A 64 -0.55 -2.99 -32.30
C GLY A 64 -1.41 -2.14 -31.34
N SER A 65 -2.70 -1.96 -31.59
CA SER A 65 -3.58 -1.15 -30.72
C SER A 65 -3.93 -1.86 -29.41
N SER A 66 -3.96 -3.19 -29.42
CA SER A 66 -4.21 -4.00 -28.22
C SER A 66 -3.06 -3.90 -27.22
N GLY A 67 -1.82 -3.91 -27.70
CA GLY A 67 -0.62 -3.75 -26.87
C GLY A 67 -0.52 -2.38 -26.20
N LEU A 68 -0.88 -1.30 -26.91
CA LEU A 68 -0.87 0.07 -26.36
C LEU A 68 -1.86 0.23 -25.19
N LEU A 69 -3.06 -0.35 -25.29
CA LEU A 69 -4.06 -0.31 -24.20
C LEU A 69 -3.57 -1.05 -22.95
N VAL A 70 -2.89 -2.19 -23.12
CA VAL A 70 -2.28 -2.93 -22.02
C VAL A 70 -1.18 -2.12 -21.35
N ILE A 71 -0.29 -1.48 -22.13
CA ILE A 71 0.79 -0.64 -21.58
C ILE A 71 0.25 0.55 -20.82
N VAL A 72 -0.75 1.25 -21.36
CA VAL A 72 -1.39 2.40 -20.69
C VAL A 72 -2.08 1.95 -19.41
N GLY A 73 -2.85 0.86 -19.46
CA GLY A 73 -3.52 0.30 -18.29
C GLY A 73 -2.54 -0.12 -17.18
N PHE A 74 -1.46 -0.79 -17.55
CA PHE A 74 -0.41 -1.20 -16.62
C PHE A 74 0.31 0.00 -15.99
N SER A 75 0.61 1.01 -16.80
CA SER A 75 1.25 2.26 -16.32
C SER A 75 0.36 3.01 -15.34
N LEU A 76 -0.95 3.08 -15.61
CA LEU A 76 -1.92 3.71 -14.71
C LEU A 76 -2.07 2.94 -13.39
N ALA A 77 -2.08 1.60 -13.46
CA ALA A 77 -2.13 0.72 -12.30
C ALA A 77 -0.87 0.87 -11.42
N LEU A 78 0.32 0.88 -12.03
CA LEU A 78 1.58 1.12 -11.32
C LEU A 78 1.61 2.51 -10.68
N TRP A 79 1.18 3.55 -11.40
CA TRP A 79 1.14 4.91 -10.87
C TRP A 79 0.19 5.05 -9.69
N THR A 80 -1.02 4.50 -9.78
CA THR A 80 -2.00 4.51 -8.69
C THR A 80 -1.52 3.69 -7.50
N HIS A 81 -0.96 2.50 -7.73
CA HIS A 81 -0.34 1.69 -6.68
C HIS A 81 0.79 2.45 -5.96
N HIS A 82 1.71 3.04 -6.72
CA HIS A 82 2.82 3.81 -6.17
C HIS A 82 2.35 5.05 -5.39
N ARG A 83 1.30 5.75 -5.85
CA ARG A 83 0.66 6.85 -5.10
C ARG A 83 0.03 6.37 -3.80
N MET A 84 -0.62 5.20 -3.80
CA MET A 84 -1.21 4.61 -2.60
C MET A 84 -0.14 4.20 -1.58
N MET A 85 0.97 3.60 -2.03
CA MET A 85 2.08 3.20 -1.16
C MET A 85 2.77 4.38 -0.47
N ARG A 86 2.71 5.59 -1.07
CA ARG A 86 3.25 6.82 -0.49
C ARG A 86 2.28 7.57 0.43
N ALA A 87 1.01 7.17 0.48
CA ALA A 87 0.02 7.88 1.27
C ALA A 87 0.19 7.57 2.76
N ARG A 88 0.16 8.60 3.60
CA ARG A 88 0.17 8.44 5.06
C ARG A 88 -1.22 8.05 5.57
N PRO A 89 -1.32 7.18 6.58
CA PRO A 89 -2.59 6.86 7.21
C PRO A 89 -3.11 8.06 7.99
N VAL A 90 -4.44 8.12 8.11
CA VAL A 90 -5.16 9.18 8.83
C VAL A 90 -5.92 8.54 9.98
N SER A 91 -5.82 9.12 11.16
CA SER A 91 -6.51 8.69 12.37
C SER A 91 -8.02 8.88 12.22
N LEU A 92 -8.80 7.86 12.58
CA LEU A 92 -10.26 7.94 12.62
C LEU A 92 -10.77 8.86 13.74
N GLN A 93 -9.99 9.01 14.82
CA GLN A 93 -10.42 9.75 15.99
C GLN A 93 -10.23 11.25 15.81
N THR A 94 -9.09 11.66 15.23
CA THR A 94 -8.70 13.08 15.10
C THR A 94 -8.79 13.59 13.68
N GLY A 95 -8.87 12.71 12.68
CA GLY A 95 -8.81 13.08 11.26
C GLY A 95 -7.44 13.57 10.81
N GLN A 96 -6.40 13.48 11.65
CA GLN A 96 -5.05 13.93 11.34
C GLN A 96 -4.18 12.81 10.76
N GLU A 97 -3.17 13.19 9.99
CA GLU A 97 -2.16 12.24 9.51
C GLU A 97 -1.36 11.65 10.67
N MET A 98 -1.19 10.33 10.68
CA MET A 98 -0.43 9.64 11.70
C MET A 98 1.06 9.64 11.34
N SER A 99 1.90 9.88 12.34
CA SER A 99 3.36 9.95 12.17
C SER A 99 3.96 8.54 12.13
N PRO A 100 4.81 8.22 11.13
CA PRO A 100 5.45 6.90 11.02
C PRO A 100 6.71 6.79 11.89
N PHE A 101 6.88 5.64 12.52
CA PHE A 101 8.07 5.29 13.31
C PHE A 101 8.48 3.84 13.01
N VAL A 102 9.78 3.58 12.88
CA VAL A 102 10.31 2.20 12.79
C VAL A 102 10.31 1.61 14.19
N VAL A 103 9.74 0.42 14.35
CA VAL A 103 9.72 -0.28 15.64
C VAL A 103 11.09 -0.91 15.88
N GLY A 104 11.81 -0.42 16.88
CA GLY A 104 13.11 -0.96 17.29
C GLY A 104 12.97 -2.20 18.18
N GLY A 105 13.95 -3.10 18.11
CA GLY A 105 14.05 -4.26 19.01
C GLY A 105 13.23 -5.49 18.58
N LEU A 106 12.90 -5.60 17.28
CA LEU A 106 12.27 -6.81 16.74
C LEU A 106 13.28 -7.98 16.72
N PRO A 107 12.84 -9.21 17.03
CA PRO A 107 13.71 -10.38 17.08
C PRO A 107 14.10 -10.94 15.70
N ASP A 108 13.38 -10.54 14.64
CA ASP A 108 13.51 -11.10 13.30
C ASP A 108 14.23 -10.11 12.36
N PRO A 109 15.43 -10.44 11.87
CA PRO A 109 16.24 -9.54 11.05
C PRO A 109 15.72 -9.35 9.62
N ASP A 110 14.81 -10.20 9.13
CA ASP A 110 14.31 -10.14 7.74
C ASP A 110 12.98 -9.37 7.62
N CYS A 111 12.51 -8.77 8.72
CA CYS A 111 11.30 -7.96 8.71
C CYS A 111 11.47 -6.68 9.52
N TYR A 112 10.75 -5.63 9.11
CA TYR A 112 10.66 -4.41 9.88
C TYR A 112 9.20 -4.03 10.07
N GLU A 113 8.87 -3.47 11.23
CA GLU A 113 7.53 -2.93 11.49
C GLU A 113 7.57 -1.41 11.50
N ILE A 114 6.54 -0.80 10.92
CA ILE A 114 6.27 0.62 11.07
C ILE A 114 5.06 0.78 11.98
N ALA A 115 5.21 1.56 13.03
CA ALA A 115 4.12 2.07 13.85
C ALA A 115 3.68 3.44 13.32
N TYR A 116 2.38 3.62 13.14
CA TYR A 116 1.78 4.90 12.84
C TYR A 116 1.07 5.42 14.09
N ILE A 117 1.46 6.61 14.56
CA ILE A 117 1.03 7.15 15.85
C ILE A 117 0.25 8.45 15.65
N ASP A 118 -0.88 8.56 16.33
CA ASP A 118 -1.63 9.80 16.53
C ASP A 118 -1.39 10.29 17.97
N ALA A 119 -0.51 11.29 18.09
CA ALA A 119 -0.15 11.87 19.39
C ALA A 119 -1.33 12.59 20.07
N ALA A 120 -2.29 13.11 19.30
CA ALA A 120 -3.41 13.86 19.85
C ALA A 120 -4.46 12.95 20.51
N SER A 121 -4.68 11.75 19.95
CA SER A 121 -5.58 10.75 20.56
C SER A 121 -4.86 9.71 21.44
N GLY A 122 -3.52 9.70 21.44
CA GLY A 122 -2.73 8.68 22.14
C GLY A 122 -2.95 7.28 21.56
N THR A 123 -3.21 7.18 20.25
CA THR A 123 -3.48 5.91 19.57
C THR A 123 -2.43 5.57 18.53
N TYR A 124 -2.34 4.28 18.20
CA TYR A 124 -1.41 3.81 17.17
C TYR A 124 -1.91 2.55 16.48
N PHE A 125 -1.37 2.25 15.30
CA PHE A 125 -1.43 0.90 14.73
C PHE A 125 -0.09 0.53 14.11
N ARG A 126 0.14 -0.78 13.93
CA ARG A 126 1.39 -1.33 13.41
C ARG A 126 1.16 -2.03 12.08
N ARG A 127 2.17 -1.98 11.21
CA ARG A 127 2.20 -2.74 9.97
C ARG A 127 3.57 -3.38 9.77
N ARG A 128 3.59 -4.68 9.54
CA ARG A 128 4.79 -5.46 9.24
C ARG A 128 5.10 -5.39 7.75
N TYR A 129 6.36 -5.17 7.44
CA TYR A 129 6.93 -5.24 6.10
C TYR A 129 8.00 -6.34 6.08
N ILE A 130 7.99 -7.12 5.01
CA ILE A 130 8.94 -8.19 4.76
C ILE A 130 9.92 -7.63 3.72
N GLU A 131 11.22 -7.72 3.99
CA GLU A 131 12.27 -7.34 3.01
C GLU A 131 12.40 -8.38 1.89
#